data_AF-A0A1V6PVK1-F1
#
_entry.id   AF-A0A1V6PVK1-F1
#
_cell.length_a   1.000
_cell.length_b   1.000
_cell.length_c   1.000
_cell.angle_alpha   90.00
_cell.angle_beta   90.00
_cell.angle_gamma   90.00
#
_symmetry.space_group_name_H-M   'P 1'
#
loop_
_entity.id
_entity.type
_entity.pdbx_description
1 polymer ?
#
loop_
_entity_poly.entity_id
_entity_poly.type
_entity_poly.pdbx_seq_one_letter_code
_entity_poly.pdbx_strand_id
1 'polypeptide(L)'
;MSAFLGHLPSFQRYLEGDNTLPNYDVDANGNIVLMAGEVFCRVPGCTSSNFKFSNTGNLRNHLKTHASVSLAPAKKAGRYTNESKMTIAAWYNQHFGPPAKPRIPFTVRGEISVKEVKKHLATKHVVTFPCGACASKQGAKCPITPYTCAYLTRYFDVAADFDKDDYPELDDIDVVAIEDDE
;
A
#
# COMPACT_ATOMS: atom_id res chain seq x y z
N MET A 1 -16.50 5.82 -16.14
CA MET A 1 -15.46 5.50 -15.12
C MET A 1 -15.88 4.25 -14.38
N SER A 2 -14.93 3.38 -14.02
CA SER A 2 -15.21 2.18 -13.23
C SER A 2 -15.51 2.57 -11.79
N ALA A 3 -16.79 2.51 -11.38
CA ALA A 3 -17.24 2.98 -10.06
C ALA A 3 -16.44 2.39 -8.87
N PHE A 4 -15.93 1.16 -9.00
CA PHE A 4 -15.16 0.50 -7.93
C PHE A 4 -13.80 1.17 -7.65
N LEU A 5 -13.19 1.83 -8.63
CA LEU A 5 -11.90 2.50 -8.44
C LEU A 5 -12.03 3.83 -7.70
N GLY A 6 -13.21 4.45 -7.70
CA GLY A 6 -13.43 5.75 -7.07
C GLY A 6 -13.21 5.75 -5.55
N HIS A 7 -13.25 4.58 -4.91
CA HIS A 7 -12.98 4.45 -3.47
C HIS A 7 -11.51 4.22 -3.12
N LEU A 8 -10.63 4.03 -4.12
CA LEU A 8 -9.24 3.66 -3.90
C LEU A 8 -8.35 4.92 -3.83
N PRO A 9 -7.71 5.26 -2.69
CA PRO A 9 -6.89 6.47 -2.57
C PRO A 9 -5.71 6.51 -3.54
N SER A 10 -5.11 5.35 -3.84
CA SER A 10 -4.02 5.24 -4.81
C SER A 10 -4.46 5.57 -6.24
N PHE A 11 -5.71 5.22 -6.60
CA PHE A 11 -6.30 5.64 -7.87
C PHE A 11 -6.53 7.15 -7.92
N GLN A 12 -6.97 7.77 -6.82
CA GLN A 12 -7.14 9.23 -6.78
C GLN A 12 -5.80 9.95 -6.98
N ARG A 13 -4.73 9.48 -6.34
CA ARG A 13 -3.38 10.01 -6.54
C ARG A 13 -2.93 9.86 -7.99
N TYR A 14 -3.11 8.68 -8.58
CA TYR A 14 -2.83 8.47 -9.99
C TYR A 14 -3.51 9.55 -10.87
N LEU A 15 -4.78 9.89 -10.59
CA LEU A 15 -5.53 10.90 -11.33
C LEU A 15 -5.04 12.35 -11.15
N GLU A 16 -4.24 12.64 -10.13
CA GLU A 16 -3.62 13.97 -9.90
C GLU A 16 -2.50 14.24 -10.91
N GLY A 17 -1.89 13.21 -11.49
CA GLY A 17 -0.96 13.33 -12.62
C GLY A 17 0.48 13.76 -12.28
N ASP A 18 0.79 14.04 -11.02
CA ASP A 18 2.13 14.45 -10.55
C ASP A 18 2.99 13.26 -10.07
N ASN A 19 2.66 12.04 -10.50
CA ASN A 19 3.36 10.82 -10.05
C ASN A 19 4.27 10.28 -11.14
N THR A 20 5.39 9.68 -10.74
CA THR A 20 6.23 8.90 -11.65
C THR A 20 5.46 7.68 -12.15
N LEU A 21 5.04 7.74 -13.41
CA LEU A 21 4.28 6.65 -14.02
C LEU A 21 5.21 5.46 -14.34
N PRO A 22 4.86 4.23 -13.93
CA PRO A 22 5.66 3.05 -14.25
C PRO A 22 5.62 2.77 -15.76
N ASN A 23 6.62 2.06 -16.28
CA ASN A 23 6.58 1.60 -17.67
C ASN A 23 5.36 0.69 -17.94
N TYR A 24 5.00 0.54 -19.21
CA TYR A 24 3.95 -0.38 -19.61
C TYR A 24 4.38 -1.84 -19.39
N ASP A 25 3.50 -2.62 -18.77
CA ASP A 25 3.61 -4.07 -18.77
C ASP A 25 3.28 -4.60 -20.18
N VAL A 26 3.98 -5.66 -20.60
CA VAL A 26 3.76 -6.31 -21.90
C VAL A 26 3.31 -7.75 -21.72
N ASP A 27 2.39 -8.20 -22.56
CA ASP A 27 1.99 -9.60 -22.60
C ASP A 27 3.02 -10.46 -23.36
N ALA A 28 2.79 -11.78 -23.40
CA ALA A 28 3.67 -12.73 -24.11
C ALA A 28 3.79 -12.46 -25.62
N ASN A 29 2.87 -11.67 -26.19
CA ASN A 29 2.88 -11.28 -27.60
C ASN A 29 3.49 -9.88 -27.81
N GLY A 30 4.04 -9.26 -26.76
CA GLY A 30 4.60 -7.91 -26.81
C GLY A 30 3.55 -6.80 -26.86
N ASN A 31 2.28 -7.08 -26.59
CA ASN A 31 1.26 -6.05 -26.51
C ASN A 31 1.25 -5.39 -25.14
N ILE A 32 1.02 -4.08 -25.12
CA ILE A 32 0.84 -3.33 -23.89
C ILE A 32 -0.43 -3.79 -23.16
N VAL A 33 -0.26 -4.09 -21.87
CA VAL A 33 -1.34 -4.37 -20.93
C VAL A 33 -1.76 -3.07 -20.26
N LEU A 34 -2.98 -2.62 -20.57
CA LEU A 34 -3.59 -1.46 -19.91
C LEU A 34 -4.45 -1.91 -18.74
N MET A 35 -4.23 -1.28 -17.58
CA MET A 35 -5.09 -1.45 -16.42
C MET A 35 -6.38 -0.64 -16.58
N ALA A 36 -7.46 -1.12 -15.96
CA ALA A 36 -8.72 -0.40 -16.01
C ALA A 36 -8.58 0.96 -15.31
N GLY A 37 -9.15 2.01 -15.90
CA GLY A 37 -9.11 3.35 -15.33
C GLY A 37 -7.88 4.16 -15.72
N GLU A 38 -6.91 3.59 -16.44
CA GLU A 38 -5.76 4.34 -16.91
C GLU A 38 -6.17 5.43 -17.92
N VAL A 39 -5.56 6.62 -17.77
CA VAL A 39 -5.87 7.83 -18.52
C VAL A 39 -4.64 8.68 -18.90
N PHE A 40 -3.42 8.21 -18.64
CA PHE A 40 -2.18 8.90 -19.03
C PHE A 40 -1.35 8.07 -20.00
N CYS A 41 -0.74 8.74 -20.98
CA CYS A 41 0.18 8.11 -21.92
C CYS A 41 1.58 8.03 -21.30
N ARG A 42 2.18 6.83 -21.35
CA ARG A 42 3.48 6.54 -20.74
C ARG A 42 4.57 6.23 -21.78
N VAL A 43 4.28 6.44 -23.06
CA VAL A 43 5.26 6.24 -24.14
C VAL A 43 6.33 7.32 -24.04
N PRO A 44 7.62 6.96 -23.95
CA PRO A 44 8.71 7.93 -23.88
C PRO A 44 8.67 8.90 -25.07
N GLY A 45 8.80 10.20 -24.79
CA GLY A 45 8.79 11.24 -25.83
C GLY A 45 7.39 11.60 -26.37
N CYS A 46 6.31 11.05 -25.81
CA CYS A 46 4.97 11.45 -26.21
C CYS A 46 4.65 12.89 -25.76
N THR A 47 4.22 13.73 -26.70
CA THR A 47 3.76 15.10 -26.43
C THR A 47 2.49 15.17 -25.57
N SER A 48 1.69 14.11 -25.58
CA SER A 48 0.46 13.98 -24.79
C SER A 48 0.65 13.17 -23.49
N SER A 49 1.88 12.99 -23.02
CA SER A 49 2.18 12.26 -21.77
C SER A 49 1.53 12.91 -20.54
N ASN A 50 1.59 14.24 -20.45
CA ASN A 50 0.96 15.02 -19.38
C ASN A 50 -0.54 15.28 -19.60
N PHE A 51 -1.09 14.82 -20.72
CA PHE A 51 -2.50 15.00 -21.04
C PHE A 51 -3.34 13.90 -20.41
N LYS A 52 -4.34 14.28 -19.61
CA LYS A 52 -5.30 13.38 -19.00
C LYS A 52 -6.44 13.07 -19.96
N PHE A 53 -6.47 11.86 -20.49
CA PHE A 53 -7.57 11.38 -21.34
C PHE A 53 -8.86 11.18 -20.52
N SER A 54 -10.02 11.38 -21.14
CA SER A 54 -11.31 11.25 -20.41
C SER A 54 -11.62 9.83 -19.94
N ASN A 55 -11.08 8.82 -20.64
CA ASN A 55 -11.25 7.41 -20.30
C ASN A 55 -10.15 6.56 -20.96
N THR A 56 -10.03 5.30 -20.51
CA THR A 56 -9.05 4.32 -21.02
C THR A 56 -9.25 3.97 -22.50
N GLY A 57 -10.47 4.11 -23.04
CA GLY A 57 -10.73 3.92 -24.48
C GLY A 57 -10.08 5.00 -25.34
N ASN A 58 -10.17 6.26 -24.91
CA ASN A 58 -9.51 7.38 -25.57
C ASN A 58 -7.98 7.25 -25.48
N LEU A 59 -7.46 6.88 -24.31
CA LEU A 59 -6.03 6.56 -24.16
C LEU A 59 -5.60 5.43 -25.10
N ARG A 60 -6.39 4.35 -25.19
CA ARG A 60 -6.11 3.23 -26.11
C ARG A 60 -6.08 3.67 -27.56
N ASN A 61 -7.00 4.54 -27.99
CA ASN A 61 -7.00 5.07 -29.35
C ASN A 61 -5.79 5.96 -29.61
N HIS A 62 -5.38 6.77 -28.63
CA HIS A 62 -4.12 7.51 -28.70
C HIS A 62 -2.91 6.59 -28.80
N LEU A 63 -2.85 5.51 -28.02
CA LEU A 63 -1.73 4.57 -28.05
C LEU A 63 -1.52 3.90 -29.42
N LYS A 64 -2.61 3.70 -30.19
CA LYS A 64 -2.51 3.18 -31.56
C LYS A 64 -1.81 4.14 -32.53
N THR A 65 -1.66 5.42 -32.20
CA THR A 65 -0.92 6.37 -33.04
C THR A 65 0.60 6.25 -32.85
N HIS A 66 1.06 5.53 -31.83
CA HIS A 66 2.48 5.27 -31.61
C HIS A 66 2.92 4.07 -32.43
N ALA A 67 3.88 4.26 -33.34
CA ALA A 67 4.41 3.18 -34.18
C ALA A 67 5.17 2.10 -33.40
N SER A 68 5.67 2.43 -32.21
CA SER A 68 6.45 1.52 -31.35
C SER A 68 5.62 0.69 -30.38
N VAL A 69 4.28 0.78 -30.45
CA VAL A 69 3.37 0.18 -29.48
C VAL A 69 2.40 -0.76 -30.18
N SER A 70 2.28 -1.98 -29.66
CA SER A 70 1.21 -2.91 -30.02
C SER A 70 0.21 -3.04 -28.89
N LEU A 71 -1.07 -3.21 -29.24
CA LEU A 71 -2.17 -3.37 -28.28
C LEU A 71 -2.99 -4.60 -28.65
N ALA A 72 -3.25 -5.45 -27.67
CA ALA A 72 -4.18 -6.55 -27.83
C ALA A 72 -5.58 -6.02 -28.16
N PRO A 73 -6.41 -6.79 -28.91
CA PRO A 73 -7.79 -6.42 -29.18
C PRO A 73 -8.52 -6.02 -27.91
N ALA A 74 -9.38 -4.99 -28.00
CA ALA A 74 -10.16 -4.57 -26.85
C ALA A 74 -11.05 -5.72 -26.39
N LYS A 75 -10.90 -6.15 -25.13
CA LYS A 75 -11.84 -7.09 -24.51
C LYS A 75 -13.22 -6.43 -24.50
N LYS A 76 -14.28 -7.21 -24.79
CA LYS A 76 -15.66 -6.71 -24.73
C LYS A 76 -15.92 -6.10 -23.36
N ALA A 77 -16.67 -4.99 -23.33
CA ALA A 77 -17.07 -4.31 -22.10
C ALA A 77 -17.96 -5.24 -21.26
N GLY A 78 -17.34 -5.99 -20.36
CA GLY A 78 -17.99 -6.84 -19.37
C GLY A 78 -17.83 -6.26 -17.97
N ARG A 79 -18.66 -6.73 -17.03
CA ARG A 79 -18.41 -6.47 -15.61
C ARG A 79 -17.09 -7.12 -15.20
N TYR A 80 -16.25 -6.38 -14.50
CA TYR A 80 -15.05 -6.95 -13.89
C TYR A 80 -15.45 -7.99 -12.83
N THR A 81 -14.81 -9.17 -12.88
CA THR A 81 -14.89 -10.15 -11.79
C THR A 81 -14.27 -9.57 -10.52
N ASN A 82 -14.60 -10.12 -9.34
CA ASN A 82 -13.99 -9.65 -8.09
C ASN A 82 -12.47 -9.85 -8.10
N GLU A 83 -12.00 -10.97 -8.64
CA GLU A 83 -10.57 -11.23 -8.86
C GLU A 83 -9.92 -10.14 -9.71
N SER A 84 -10.52 -9.79 -10.87
CA SER A 84 -10.01 -8.71 -11.72
C SER A 84 -9.96 -7.37 -10.97
N LYS A 85 -10.99 -7.05 -10.17
CA LYS A 85 -11.00 -5.82 -9.37
C LYS A 85 -9.87 -5.81 -8.34
N MET A 86 -9.60 -6.94 -7.69
CA MET A 86 -8.49 -7.08 -6.73
C MET A 86 -7.14 -6.91 -7.41
N THR A 87 -6.92 -7.55 -8.57
CA THR A 87 -5.69 -7.37 -9.36
C THR A 87 -5.49 -5.91 -9.74
N ILE A 88 -6.54 -5.23 -10.22
CA ILE A 88 -6.45 -3.82 -10.62
C ILE A 88 -6.15 -2.93 -9.41
N ALA A 89 -6.81 -3.17 -8.27
CA ALA A 89 -6.56 -2.41 -7.05
C ALA A 89 -5.14 -2.62 -6.51
N ALA A 90 -4.64 -3.85 -6.55
CA ALA A 90 -3.27 -4.19 -6.15
C ALA A 90 -2.24 -3.42 -6.99
N TRP A 91 -2.43 -3.35 -8.31
CA TRP A 91 -1.55 -2.59 -9.20
C TRP A 91 -1.49 -1.10 -8.84
N TYR A 92 -2.63 -0.45 -8.62
CA TYR A 92 -2.64 0.97 -8.20
C TYR A 92 -1.98 1.16 -6.83
N ASN A 93 -2.20 0.24 -5.89
CA ASN A 93 -1.55 0.32 -4.58
C ASN A 93 -0.04 0.10 -4.65
N GLN A 94 0.43 -0.77 -5.55
CA GLN A 94 1.87 -1.02 -5.73
C GLN A 94 2.59 0.22 -6.24
N HIS A 95 1.99 0.95 -7.19
CA HIS A 95 2.65 2.09 -7.85
C HIS A 95 2.30 3.46 -7.25
N PHE A 96 1.10 3.60 -6.70
CA PHE A 96 0.55 4.87 -6.21
C PHE A 96 -0.03 4.75 -4.79
N GLY A 97 0.27 3.65 -4.09
CA GLY A 97 -0.13 3.43 -2.71
C GLY A 97 0.35 4.54 -1.76
N PRO A 98 -0.22 4.61 -0.54
CA PRO A 98 0.41 5.38 0.52
C PRO A 98 1.89 5.00 0.63
N PRO A 99 2.81 5.96 0.82
CA PRO A 99 4.16 5.60 1.23
C PRO A 99 4.02 4.66 2.44
N ALA A 100 4.81 3.58 2.47
CA ALA A 100 4.77 2.62 3.56
C ALA A 100 4.81 3.39 4.87
N LYS A 101 3.73 3.29 5.65
CA LYS A 101 3.67 4.03 6.91
C LYS A 101 4.81 3.50 7.79
N PRO A 102 5.57 4.36 8.49
CA PRO A 102 6.61 3.91 9.39
C PRO A 102 6.08 2.82 10.34
N ARG A 103 6.77 1.69 10.37
CA ARG A 103 6.51 0.61 11.31
C ARG A 103 6.91 1.07 12.71
N ILE A 104 6.03 0.86 13.67
CA ILE A 104 6.37 1.05 15.08
C ILE A 104 7.12 -0.22 15.53
N PRO A 105 8.33 -0.11 16.10
CA PRO A 105 9.03 -1.28 16.61
C PRO A 105 8.25 -1.87 17.80
N PHE A 106 7.86 -3.14 17.71
CA PHE A 106 7.34 -3.93 18.83
C PHE A 106 8.51 -4.64 19.55
N THR A 107 8.30 -5.01 20.82
CA THR A 107 9.18 -5.99 21.48
C THR A 107 8.82 -7.41 21.03
N VAL A 108 9.72 -8.38 21.24
CA VAL A 108 9.54 -9.81 20.89
C VAL A 108 8.30 -10.43 21.56
N ARG A 109 7.78 -9.83 22.64
CA ARG A 109 6.58 -10.26 23.36
C ARG A 109 5.28 -9.64 22.84
N GLY A 110 5.33 -8.87 21.76
CA GLY A 110 4.17 -8.12 21.24
C GLY A 110 3.73 -6.95 22.15
N GLU A 111 4.45 -6.70 23.24
CA GLU A 111 4.18 -5.58 24.15
C GLU A 111 4.90 -4.32 23.67
N ILE A 112 4.22 -3.20 23.79
CA ILE A 112 4.80 -1.88 23.56
C ILE A 112 4.71 -1.08 24.85
N SER A 113 5.86 -0.59 25.32
CA SER A 113 5.84 0.47 26.30
C SER A 113 5.40 1.78 25.63
N VAL A 114 4.38 2.41 26.19
CA VAL A 114 3.91 3.77 25.83
C VAL A 114 5.08 4.77 25.79
N LYS A 115 6.10 4.55 26.62
CA LYS A 115 7.32 5.35 26.68
C LYS A 115 8.17 5.20 25.42
N GLU A 116 8.27 4.00 24.86
CA GLU A 116 9.06 3.71 23.65
C GLU A 116 8.40 4.25 22.40
N VAL A 117 7.07 4.14 22.27
CA VAL A 117 6.32 4.82 21.19
C VAL A 117 6.51 6.32 21.26
N LYS A 118 6.36 6.93 22.44
CA LYS A 118 6.61 8.37 22.61
C LYS A 118 8.03 8.76 22.22
N LYS A 119 9.04 7.95 22.59
CA LYS A 119 10.44 8.17 22.20
C LYS A 119 10.64 8.06 20.69
N HIS A 120 10.07 7.04 20.05
CA HIS A 120 10.15 6.84 18.60
C HIS A 120 9.44 7.94 17.80
N LEU A 121 8.28 8.39 18.27
CA LEU A 121 7.53 9.50 17.67
C LEU A 121 8.29 10.83 17.82
N ALA A 122 8.91 11.06 18.99
CA ALA A 122 9.71 12.26 19.26
C ALA A 122 10.99 12.32 18.41
N THR A 123 11.65 11.19 18.14
CA THR A 123 12.90 11.16 17.36
C THR A 123 12.71 11.26 15.85
N LYS A 124 11.54 10.86 15.32
CA LYS A 124 11.28 10.85 13.87
C LYS A 124 10.73 12.17 13.32
N HIS A 125 10.47 13.19 14.16
CA HIS A 125 9.97 14.52 13.78
C HIS A 125 8.68 14.56 12.93
N VAL A 126 7.94 13.46 12.77
CA VAL A 126 6.80 13.39 11.82
C VAL A 126 5.52 14.04 12.38
N VAL A 127 5.37 14.13 13.70
CA VAL A 127 4.18 14.71 14.36
C VAL A 127 4.51 15.27 15.74
N THR A 128 4.04 16.47 16.06
CA THR A 128 4.00 16.97 17.44
C THR A 128 3.04 16.11 18.27
N PHE A 129 3.51 15.58 19.39
CA PHE A 129 2.68 14.80 20.33
C PHE A 129 2.38 15.63 21.59
N PRO A 130 1.11 15.82 21.98
CA PRO A 130 -0.11 15.33 21.34
C PRO A 130 -0.39 16.04 20.00
N CYS A 131 -1.03 15.36 19.05
CA CYS A 131 -1.42 15.97 17.78
C CYS A 131 -2.45 17.10 17.99
N GLY A 132 -2.57 18.03 17.04
CA GLY A 132 -3.50 19.18 17.15
C GLY A 132 -4.95 18.79 17.45
N ALA A 133 -5.43 17.68 16.89
CA ALA A 133 -6.78 17.15 17.15
C ALA A 133 -6.98 16.58 18.57
N CYS A 134 -5.91 16.09 19.19
CA CYS A 134 -5.93 15.67 20.60
C CYS A 134 -5.71 16.88 21.53
N ALA A 135 -4.89 17.84 21.12
CA ALA A 135 -4.62 19.06 21.88
C ALA A 135 -5.84 20.00 21.95
N SER A 136 -6.68 20.02 20.92
CA SER A 136 -7.88 20.86 20.85
C SER A 136 -9.04 20.35 21.71
N LYS A 137 -8.99 19.09 22.18
CA LYS A 137 -9.95 18.55 23.14
C LYS A 137 -9.49 18.95 24.53
N GLN A 138 -10.14 19.97 25.13
CA GLN A 138 -9.80 20.48 26.46
C GLN A 138 -9.63 19.34 27.47
N GLY A 139 -8.42 19.15 28.00
CA GLY A 139 -8.10 18.13 29.01
C GLY A 139 -7.91 16.69 28.48
N ALA A 140 -8.01 16.44 27.17
CA ALA A 140 -7.83 15.09 26.64
C ALA A 140 -6.34 14.74 26.53
N LYS A 141 -5.91 13.73 27.29
CA LYS A 141 -4.65 13.05 27.02
C LYS A 141 -4.77 12.36 25.66
N CYS A 142 -3.81 12.58 24.77
CA CYS A 142 -3.73 11.79 23.53
C CYS A 142 -3.78 10.31 23.93
N PRO A 143 -4.53 9.47 23.21
CA PRO A 143 -4.69 8.09 23.60
C PRO A 143 -3.33 7.45 23.83
N ILE A 144 -3.25 6.66 24.90
CA ILE A 144 -2.01 6.08 25.40
C ILE A 144 -1.28 5.29 24.30
N THR A 145 -2.03 4.83 23.29
CA THR A 145 -1.52 4.07 22.17
C THR A 145 -2.00 4.65 20.82
N PRO A 146 -1.20 4.58 19.75
CA PRO A 146 -1.57 5.07 18.42
C PRO A 146 -2.76 4.31 17.80
N TYR A 147 -3.04 3.11 18.28
CA TYR A 147 -4.14 2.21 17.91
C TYR A 147 -5.53 2.80 18.19
N THR A 148 -5.63 3.70 19.16
CA THR A 148 -6.91 4.32 19.57
C THR A 148 -7.06 5.75 19.04
N CYS A 149 -6.03 6.29 18.38
CA CYS A 149 -6.04 7.64 17.82
C CYS A 149 -6.23 7.59 16.30
N ALA A 150 -7.44 7.92 15.84
CA ALA A 150 -7.77 8.00 14.40
C ALA A 150 -6.89 8.99 13.60
N TYR A 151 -6.20 9.90 14.28
CA TYR A 151 -5.21 10.77 13.66
C TYR A 151 -3.88 10.05 13.43
N LEU A 152 -3.39 9.27 14.41
CA LEU A 152 -2.12 8.55 14.31
C LEU A 152 -2.20 7.32 13.42
N THR A 153 -3.35 6.65 13.32
CA THR A 153 -3.58 5.55 12.36
C THR A 153 -3.42 5.98 10.90
N ARG A 154 -3.44 7.29 10.60
CA ARG A 154 -3.13 7.83 9.26
C ARG A 154 -1.65 7.80 8.94
N TYR A 155 -0.79 7.90 9.95
CA TYR A 155 0.66 8.07 9.79
C TYR A 155 1.47 6.81 10.08
N PHE A 156 0.92 5.85 10.84
CA PHE A 156 1.64 4.63 11.24
C PHE A 156 0.94 3.37 10.76
N ASP A 157 1.72 2.38 10.33
CA ASP A 157 1.20 1.04 10.05
C ASP A 157 1.13 0.31 11.39
N VAL A 158 -0.09 0.04 11.79
CA VAL A 158 -0.42 -0.61 13.05
C VAL A 158 -0.78 -2.05 12.71
N ALA A 159 0.08 -2.72 11.96
CA ALA A 159 -0.10 -4.13 11.67
C ALA A 159 0.16 -4.96 12.93
N ALA A 160 -0.67 -5.98 13.14
CA ALA A 160 -0.56 -6.98 14.19
C ALA A 160 0.42 -8.12 13.82
N ASP A 161 1.31 -7.88 12.86
CA ASP A 161 2.23 -8.89 12.35
C ASP A 161 3.62 -8.68 12.97
N PHE A 162 3.81 -9.27 14.14
CA PHE A 162 5.01 -10.08 14.33
C PHE A 162 4.55 -11.51 14.12
N ASP A 163 5.20 -12.20 13.18
CA ASP A 163 5.17 -13.65 13.12
C ASP A 163 5.35 -14.17 14.54
N LYS A 164 4.36 -14.92 15.00
CA LYS A 164 4.49 -15.76 16.16
C LYS A 164 5.58 -16.74 15.75
N ASP A 165 6.83 -16.47 16.12
CA ASP A 165 7.88 -17.47 15.95
C ASP A 165 7.31 -18.76 16.55
N ASP A 166 7.08 -19.74 15.69
CA ASP A 166 6.94 -21.15 16.04
C ASP A 166 8.25 -21.53 16.74
N TYR A 167 8.40 -21.13 18.00
CA TYR A 167 9.23 -21.87 18.90
C TYR A 167 8.48 -23.19 19.10
N PRO A 168 9.03 -24.33 18.66
CA PRO A 168 8.48 -25.60 19.12
C PRO A 168 8.47 -25.53 20.66
N GLU A 169 7.31 -25.85 21.25
CA GLU A 169 7.25 -26.19 22.67
C GLU A 169 8.39 -27.18 22.92
N LEU A 170 9.39 -26.75 23.68
CA LEU A 170 10.38 -27.65 24.28
C LEU A 170 9.65 -28.38 25.41
N ASP A 171 8.65 -29.16 25.03
CA ASP A 171 8.07 -30.19 25.87
C ASP A 171 8.92 -31.45 25.61
N ASP A 172 9.48 -31.95 26.70
CA ASP A 172 10.10 -33.27 26.85
C ASP A 172 11.48 -33.47 26.18
N ILE A 173 12.51 -32.86 26.78
CA ILE A 173 13.78 -33.58 26.94
C ILE A 173 13.81 -34.10 28.37
N ASP A 174 13.53 -35.38 28.51
CA ASP A 174 13.76 -36.15 29.73
C ASP A 174 15.18 -35.90 30.23
N VAL A 175 15.27 -35.38 31.45
CA VAL A 175 16.52 -35.34 32.21
C VAL A 175 16.83 -36.80 32.54
N VAL A 176 17.63 -37.45 31.70
CA VAL A 176 18.16 -38.78 31.99
C VAL A 176 18.95 -38.65 33.28
N ALA A 177 18.44 -39.27 34.35
CA ALA A 177 19.13 -39.41 35.61
C ALA A 177 20.48 -40.09 35.34
N ILE A 178 21.57 -39.38 35.66
CA ILE A 178 22.87 -40.00 35.79
C ILE A 178 22.82 -40.74 37.12
N GLU A 179 22.78 -42.07 37.04
CA GLU A 179 23.05 -42.96 38.16
C GLU A 179 24.53 -42.74 38.56
N ASP A 180 24.77 -42.23 39.76
CA ASP A 180 26.09 -42.28 40.39
C ASP A 180 26.03 -43.31 41.53
N ASP A 181 26.93 -44.28 41.40
CA ASP A 181 27.27 -45.38 42.29
C ASP A 181 27.56 -44.95 43.75
N GLU A 182 27.09 -45.75 44.71
CA GLU A 182 27.88 -46.21 45.87
C GLU A 182 27.33 -47.51 46.48
#